data_AF-A0A1H9YAM1-F1
#
_entry.id   AF-A0A1H9YAM1-F1
#
_cell.length_a   1.000
_cell.length_b   1.000
_cell.length_c   1.000
_cell.angle_alpha   90.00
_cell.angle_beta   90.00
_cell.angle_gamma   90.00
#
_symmetry.space_group_name_H-M   'P 1'
#
loop_
_entity.id
_entity.type
_entity.pdbx_description
1 polymer ?
#
loop_
_entity_poly.entity_id
_entity_poly.type
_entity_poly.pdbx_seq_one_letter_code
_entity_poly.pdbx_strand_id
1 'polypeptide(L)'
;MTLLSPSFKACHLILAAALTTGLGFVNPANAEIVLLVDLNSRTAISLGTLGGNWSNASGINDAGQVAGYSLTAEGGQHAFITGPDGVEMRDLGTLRGGESYAYGINDAGQVVGGFGTVGGYAHAFITDPNGMGMRDLGTLGGRWSYAFGINDARQVAGYSLTADSNRHAFITGPDGVEMRDLGSLGGG
;
A
#
# COMPACT_ATOMS: atom_id res chain seq x y z
N MET A 1 -15.98 38.37 -9.84
CA MET A 1 -14.92 37.37 -10.05
C MET A 1 -14.77 36.63 -8.73
N THR A 2 -15.59 35.60 -8.55
CA THR A 2 -15.69 34.87 -7.29
C THR A 2 -15.25 33.45 -7.63
N LEU A 3 -14.04 33.09 -7.22
CA LEU A 3 -13.53 31.73 -7.33
C LEU A 3 -14.27 30.89 -6.29
N LEU A 4 -15.23 30.11 -6.75
CA LEU A 4 -15.73 28.96 -6.01
C LEU A 4 -14.59 27.93 -5.98
N SER A 5 -13.95 27.76 -4.83
CA SER A 5 -13.16 26.59 -4.53
C SER A 5 -14.12 25.40 -4.40
N PRO A 6 -14.08 24.39 -5.30
CA PRO A 6 -14.79 23.16 -5.04
C PRO A 6 -14.00 22.43 -3.96
N SER A 7 -14.60 22.26 -2.79
CA SER A 7 -14.15 21.27 -1.82
C SER A 7 -14.28 19.89 -2.49
N PHE A 8 -13.21 19.39 -3.08
CA PHE A 8 -13.11 18.02 -3.57
C PHE A 8 -13.07 17.10 -2.34
N LYS A 9 -14.20 16.48 -2.01
CA LYS A 9 -14.27 15.35 -1.08
C LYS A 9 -14.24 14.06 -1.89
N ALA A 10 -13.33 13.15 -1.59
CA ALA A 10 -13.08 11.87 -2.26
C ALA A 10 -14.26 10.88 -2.31
N CYS A 11 -15.46 11.25 -1.88
CA CYS A 11 -16.66 10.40 -1.86
C CYS A 11 -17.17 9.97 -3.26
N HIS A 12 -16.45 10.30 -4.33
CA HIS A 12 -16.79 9.99 -5.72
C HIS A 12 -15.71 9.17 -6.44
N LEU A 13 -14.63 8.80 -5.75
CA LEU A 13 -13.55 8.00 -6.33
C LEU A 13 -13.72 6.52 -5.96
N ILE A 14 -13.57 5.63 -6.94
CA ILE A 14 -13.53 4.18 -6.73
C ILE A 14 -12.34 3.55 -7.47
N LEU A 15 -11.77 2.50 -6.88
CA LEU A 15 -10.74 1.67 -7.51
C LEU A 15 -11.41 0.58 -8.34
N ALA A 16 -10.92 0.37 -9.56
CA ALA A 16 -11.35 -0.70 -10.44
C ALA A 16 -10.13 -1.37 -11.09
N ALA A 17 -10.18 -2.69 -11.28
CA ALA A 17 -9.19 -3.40 -12.08
C ALA A 17 -9.65 -3.44 -13.55
N ALA A 18 -8.75 -3.15 -14.47
CA ALA A 18 -8.98 -3.31 -15.90
C ALA A 18 -8.08 -4.39 -16.48
N LEU A 19 -8.68 -5.33 -17.22
CA LEU A 19 -7.95 -6.30 -18.04
C LEU A 19 -7.77 -5.69 -19.43
N THR A 20 -6.57 -5.24 -19.77
CA THR A 20 -6.32 -4.71 -21.12
C THR A 20 -5.81 -5.85 -22.01
N THR A 21 -6.69 -6.44 -22.81
CA THR A 21 -6.26 -7.32 -23.89
C THR A 21 -5.71 -6.47 -25.04
N GLY A 22 -4.42 -6.56 -25.32
CA GLY A 22 -3.84 -5.96 -26.52
C GLY A 22 -4.43 -6.59 -27.78
N LEU A 23 -5.12 -5.81 -28.60
CA LEU A 23 -5.54 -6.23 -29.94
C LEU A 23 -4.30 -6.20 -30.86
N GLY A 24 -3.52 -7.28 -30.87
CA GLY A 24 -2.40 -7.44 -31.80
C GLY A 24 -1.61 -8.71 -31.52
N PHE A 25 -1.42 -9.54 -32.55
CA PHE A 25 -0.81 -10.87 -32.49
C PHE A 25 0.64 -10.88 -31.94
N VAL A 26 0.79 -10.99 -30.62
CA VAL A 26 1.88 -11.69 -29.93
C VAL A 26 1.40 -11.95 -28.50
N ASN A 27 1.21 -13.23 -28.15
CA ASN A 27 0.93 -13.82 -26.81
C ASN A 27 0.14 -12.94 -25.80
N PRO A 28 -1.13 -13.22 -25.45
CA PRO A 28 -1.86 -12.40 -24.48
C PRO A 28 -1.29 -12.59 -23.07
N ALA A 29 -0.23 -11.84 -22.74
CA ALA A 29 0.11 -11.52 -21.37
C ALA A 29 -0.95 -10.51 -20.92
N ASN A 30 -2.03 -11.01 -20.33
CA ASN A 30 -3.09 -10.19 -19.79
C ASN A 30 -2.48 -9.21 -18.77
N ALA A 31 -2.59 -7.91 -19.05
CA ALA A 31 -2.20 -6.86 -18.13
C ALA A 31 -3.41 -6.50 -17.25
N GLU A 32 -3.22 -6.55 -15.93
CA GLU A 32 -4.19 -6.08 -14.94
C GLU A 32 -3.68 -4.75 -14.40
N ILE A 33 -4.34 -3.65 -14.75
CA ILE A 33 -3.94 -2.30 -14.35
C ILE A 33 -5.07 -1.69 -13.53
N VAL A 34 -4.72 -0.98 -12.46
CA VAL A 34 -5.69 -0.25 -11.66
C VAL A 34 -6.12 1.03 -12.36
N LEU A 35 -7.43 1.24 -12.39
CA LEU A 35 -8.08 2.49 -12.74
C LEU A 35 -8.61 3.18 -11.48
N LEU A 36 -8.43 4.48 -11.43
CA LEU A 36 -9.14 5.37 -10.53
C LEU A 36 -10.30 6.01 -11.28
N VAL A 37 -11.53 5.75 -10.86
CA VAL A 37 -12.75 6.25 -11.53
C VAL A 37 -13.34 7.38 -10.71
N ASP A 38 -13.43 8.57 -11.31
CA ASP A 38 -14.22 9.68 -10.77
C ASP A 38 -15.66 9.58 -11.28
N LEU A 39 -16.59 9.30 -10.36
CA LEU A 39 -18.00 9.15 -10.64
C LEU A 39 -18.70 10.46 -11.00
N ASN A 40 -18.14 11.62 -10.64
CA ASN A 40 -18.70 12.92 -10.98
C ASN A 40 -18.44 13.27 -12.44
N SER A 41 -17.17 13.25 -12.83
CA SER A 41 -16.78 13.51 -14.22
C SER A 41 -17.02 12.30 -15.13
N ARG A 42 -17.26 11.11 -14.55
CA ARG A 42 -17.34 9.81 -15.24
C ARG A 42 -16.09 9.52 -16.05
N THR A 43 -14.94 9.95 -15.54
CA THR A 43 -13.65 9.70 -16.15
C THR A 43 -12.91 8.62 -15.37
N ALA A 44 -12.09 7.86 -16.09
CA ALA A 44 -11.22 6.85 -15.52
C ALA A 44 -9.78 7.23 -15.83
N ILE A 45 -8.96 7.30 -14.79
CA ILE A 45 -7.53 7.57 -14.86
C ILE A 45 -6.83 6.23 -14.66
N SER A 46 -5.96 5.86 -15.60
CA SER A 46 -5.08 4.72 -15.40
C SER A 46 -3.95 5.13 -14.46
N LEU A 47 -3.76 4.35 -13.38
CA LEU A 47 -2.65 4.57 -12.46
C LEU A 47 -1.32 4.12 -13.05
N GLY A 48 -1.37 3.21 -14.03
CA GLY A 48 -0.18 2.61 -14.65
C GLY A 48 0.47 1.53 -13.78
N THR A 49 1.76 1.31 -14.00
CA THR A 49 2.62 0.33 -13.32
C THR A 49 4.00 0.93 -13.08
N LEU A 50 4.83 0.27 -12.27
CA LEU A 50 6.25 0.58 -12.06
C LEU A 50 7.15 0.03 -13.18
N GLY A 51 6.62 -0.07 -14.41
CA GLY A 51 7.34 -0.57 -15.59
C GLY A 51 7.11 -2.06 -15.91
N GLY A 52 6.48 -2.82 -15.01
CA GLY A 52 5.96 -4.16 -15.29
C GLY A 52 4.59 -4.13 -15.98
N ASN A 53 3.94 -5.29 -16.08
CA ASN A 53 2.67 -5.45 -16.81
C ASN A 53 1.41 -5.47 -15.93
N TRP A 54 1.53 -5.33 -14.61
CA TRP A 54 0.36 -5.25 -13.74
C TRP A 54 0.60 -4.46 -12.46
N SER A 55 -0.49 -3.95 -11.89
CA SER A 55 -0.55 -3.27 -10.60
C SER A 55 -1.82 -3.63 -9.84
N ASN A 56 -1.77 -3.55 -8.51
CA ASN A 56 -2.90 -3.78 -7.63
C ASN A 56 -2.96 -2.68 -6.57
N ALA A 57 -4.15 -2.15 -6.30
CA ALA A 57 -4.37 -1.11 -5.31
C ALA A 57 -5.08 -1.68 -4.08
N SER A 58 -4.56 -1.31 -2.92
CA SER A 58 -5.04 -1.80 -1.62
C SER A 58 -5.82 -0.75 -0.84
N GLY A 59 -5.60 0.54 -1.14
CA GLY A 59 -6.28 1.63 -0.44
C GLY A 59 -6.18 2.97 -1.16
N ILE A 60 -7.09 3.87 -0.79
CA ILE A 60 -7.18 5.25 -1.27
C ILE A 60 -7.54 6.17 -0.10
N ASN A 61 -7.01 7.38 -0.07
CA ASN A 61 -7.31 8.38 0.96
C ASN A 61 -8.15 9.56 0.43
N ASP A 62 -8.47 10.52 1.31
CA ASP A 62 -9.36 11.65 0.97
C ASP A 62 -8.76 12.63 -0.06
N ALA A 63 -7.45 12.60 -0.29
CA ALA A 63 -6.78 13.36 -1.34
C ALA A 63 -6.75 12.62 -2.70
N GLY A 64 -7.33 11.41 -2.77
CA GLY A 64 -7.27 10.56 -3.96
C GLY A 64 -5.90 9.90 -4.18
N GLN A 65 -5.02 9.90 -3.17
CA GLN A 65 -3.77 9.15 -3.24
C GLN A 65 -4.07 7.67 -3.10
N VAL A 66 -3.52 6.85 -4.00
CA VAL A 66 -3.71 5.40 -4.02
C VAL A 66 -2.43 4.72 -3.58
N ALA A 67 -2.52 3.75 -2.67
CA ALA A 67 -1.43 2.88 -2.29
C ALA A 67 -1.70 1.43 -2.71
N GLY A 68 -0.65 0.72 -3.08
CA GLY A 68 -0.75 -0.65 -3.57
C GLY A 68 0.61 -1.26 -3.86
N TYR A 69 0.66 -2.22 -4.77
CA TYR A 69 1.90 -2.81 -5.26
C TYR A 69 1.84 -3.05 -6.76
N SER A 70 2.98 -2.97 -7.42
CA SER A 70 3.11 -3.12 -8.87
C SER A 70 4.32 -3.97 -9.20
N LEU A 71 4.22 -4.70 -10.31
CA LEU A 71 5.40 -5.30 -10.92
C LEU A 71 6.31 -4.20 -11.47
N THR A 72 7.61 -4.29 -11.20
CA THR A 72 8.64 -3.40 -11.74
C THR A 72 9.15 -3.89 -13.09
N ALA A 73 9.91 -3.05 -13.80
CA ALA A 73 10.57 -3.45 -15.05
C ALA A 73 11.56 -4.61 -14.86
N GLU A 74 12.15 -4.73 -13.68
CA GLU A 74 13.09 -5.79 -13.28
C GLU A 74 12.39 -7.09 -12.85
N GLY A 75 11.05 -7.10 -12.81
CA GLY A 75 10.23 -8.27 -12.46
C GLY A 75 9.99 -8.48 -10.96
N GLY A 76 10.43 -7.56 -10.10
CA GLY A 76 10.10 -7.55 -8.68
C GLY A 76 8.75 -6.90 -8.39
N GLN A 77 8.17 -7.16 -7.22
CA GLN A 77 6.94 -6.49 -6.77
C GLN A 77 7.30 -5.43 -5.74
N HIS A 78 6.97 -4.18 -6.02
CA HIS A 78 7.21 -3.07 -5.10
C HIS A 78 5.91 -2.37 -4.73
N ALA A 79 5.85 -1.93 -3.47
CA ALA A 79 4.82 -1.04 -2.97
C ALA A 79 4.91 0.31 -3.69
N PHE A 80 3.75 0.89 -4.03
CA PHE A 80 3.66 2.22 -4.62
C PHE A 80 2.72 3.12 -3.84
N ILE A 81 2.86 4.42 -4.07
CA ILE A 81 1.86 5.44 -3.78
C ILE A 81 1.71 6.37 -4.98
N THR A 82 0.52 6.92 -5.23
CA THR A 82 0.33 8.03 -6.18
C THR A 82 0.36 9.38 -5.47
N GLY A 83 0.56 10.44 -6.24
CA GLY A 83 0.11 11.79 -5.87
C GLY A 83 -1.42 11.89 -5.75
N PRO A 84 -1.93 13.06 -5.36
CA PRO A 84 -3.36 13.35 -5.31
C PRO A 84 -4.06 13.01 -6.62
N ASP A 85 -5.33 12.64 -6.53
CA ASP A 85 -6.17 12.27 -7.68
C ASP A 85 -5.59 11.14 -8.56
N GLY A 86 -4.81 10.23 -7.96
CA GLY A 86 -4.22 9.08 -8.67
C GLY A 86 -3.07 9.45 -9.63
N VAL A 87 -2.57 10.68 -9.58
CA VAL A 87 -1.54 11.18 -10.51
C VAL A 87 -0.16 10.72 -10.07
N GLU A 88 0.70 10.33 -11.02
CA GLU A 88 2.11 9.97 -10.78
C GLU A 88 2.30 8.81 -9.77
N MET A 89 2.21 7.57 -10.26
CA MET A 89 2.65 6.41 -9.49
C MET A 89 4.13 6.52 -9.16
N ARG A 90 4.47 6.44 -7.87
CA ARG A 90 5.83 6.46 -7.36
C ARG A 90 6.13 5.18 -6.58
N ASP A 91 7.29 4.62 -6.89
CA ASP A 91 7.86 3.48 -6.18
C ASP A 91 8.23 3.87 -4.73
N LEU A 92 7.78 3.09 -3.75
CA LEU A 92 8.21 3.20 -2.35
C LEU A 92 9.50 2.40 -2.07
N GLY A 93 9.88 1.52 -3.00
CA GLY A 93 11.05 0.67 -2.95
C GLY A 93 10.96 -0.41 -1.89
N THR A 94 12.14 -0.88 -1.46
CA THR A 94 12.31 -1.80 -0.34
C THR A 94 13.41 -1.32 0.59
N LEU A 95 13.41 -1.80 1.83
CA LEU A 95 14.42 -1.41 2.82
C LEU A 95 15.73 -2.20 2.72
N ARG A 96 15.67 -3.48 2.31
CA ARG A 96 16.83 -4.40 2.37
C ARG A 96 16.98 -5.28 1.12
N GLY A 97 16.37 -4.88 0.01
CA GLY A 97 16.22 -5.72 -1.18
C GLY A 97 15.13 -6.79 -0.98
N GLY A 98 14.41 -7.11 -2.05
CA GLY A 98 13.28 -8.05 -2.02
C GLY A 98 12.02 -7.41 -2.59
N GLU A 99 10.85 -7.88 -2.14
CA GLU A 99 9.54 -7.37 -2.52
C GLU A 99 8.95 -6.48 -1.41
N SER A 100 8.05 -5.58 -1.78
CA SER A 100 7.24 -4.80 -0.83
C SER A 100 5.80 -4.69 -1.28
N TYR A 101 4.89 -4.59 -0.31
CA TYR A 101 3.45 -4.57 -0.51
C TYR A 101 2.82 -3.53 0.41
N ALA A 102 2.10 -2.57 -0.14
CA ALA A 102 1.28 -1.65 0.65
C ALA A 102 -0.12 -2.23 0.87
N TYR A 103 -0.60 -2.18 2.11
CA TYR A 103 -1.92 -2.69 2.50
C TYR A 103 -2.82 -1.64 3.12
N GLY A 104 -2.28 -0.51 3.59
CA GLY A 104 -3.07 0.58 4.16
C GLY A 104 -2.45 1.95 3.92
N ILE A 105 -3.30 2.97 3.89
CA ILE A 105 -2.94 4.39 3.74
C ILE A 105 -3.85 5.24 4.64
N ASN A 106 -3.31 6.32 5.23
CA ASN A 106 -4.11 7.35 5.93
C ASN A 106 -4.19 8.68 5.16
N ASP A 107 -4.91 9.67 5.70
CA ASP A 107 -5.13 10.95 5.02
C ASP A 107 -3.90 11.85 4.92
N ALA A 108 -2.85 11.57 5.71
CA ALA A 108 -1.54 12.20 5.55
C ALA A 108 -0.68 11.56 4.44
N GLY A 109 -1.23 10.56 3.72
CA GLY A 109 -0.54 9.83 2.67
C GLY A 109 0.52 8.88 3.21
N GLN A 110 0.39 8.42 4.46
CA GLN A 110 1.32 7.48 5.06
C GLN A 110 0.90 6.07 4.77
N VAL A 111 1.85 5.25 4.34
CA VAL A 111 1.57 3.90 3.85
C VAL A 111 2.13 2.88 4.83
N VAL A 112 1.36 1.83 5.07
CA VAL A 112 1.78 0.66 5.84
C VAL A 112 1.65 -0.61 5.02
N GLY A 113 2.45 -1.61 5.37
CA GLY A 113 2.44 -2.86 4.65
C GLY A 113 3.48 -3.84 5.15
N GLY A 114 3.97 -4.70 4.25
CA GLY A 114 5.06 -5.63 4.51
C GLY A 114 6.16 -5.54 3.46
N PHE A 115 7.40 -5.81 3.85
CA PHE A 115 8.52 -5.94 2.93
C PHE A 115 9.35 -7.19 3.26
N GLY A 116 9.92 -7.81 2.23
CA GLY A 116 10.84 -8.92 2.37
C GLY A 116 12.18 -8.46 2.94
N THR A 117 12.74 -9.22 3.87
CA THR A 117 14.08 -8.99 4.40
C THR A 117 15.08 -9.98 3.80
N VAL A 118 16.37 -9.67 3.92
CA VAL A 118 17.45 -10.64 3.68
C VAL A 118 17.19 -11.90 4.52
N GLY A 119 17.21 -13.08 3.89
CA GLY A 119 16.97 -14.37 4.54
C GLY A 119 15.56 -14.96 4.37
N GLY A 120 14.68 -14.33 3.59
CA GLY A 120 13.35 -14.88 3.25
C GLY A 120 12.29 -14.66 4.32
N TYR A 121 12.48 -13.66 5.18
CA TYR A 121 11.49 -13.23 6.17
C TYR A 121 10.77 -11.96 5.70
N ALA A 122 9.77 -11.50 6.46
CA ALA A 122 9.00 -10.31 6.12
C ALA A 122 8.72 -9.46 7.35
N HIS A 123 8.94 -8.16 7.25
CA HIS A 123 8.67 -7.22 8.33
C HIS A 123 7.62 -6.20 7.89
N ALA A 124 6.83 -5.73 8.86
CA ALA A 124 5.91 -4.63 8.69
C ALA A 124 6.69 -3.32 8.51
N PHE A 125 6.17 -2.41 7.68
CA PHE A 125 6.72 -1.07 7.53
C PHE A 125 5.66 0.01 7.71
N ILE A 126 6.14 1.23 7.93
CA ILE A 126 5.40 2.49 7.83
C ILE A 126 6.23 3.52 7.06
N THR A 127 5.59 4.41 6.30
CA THR A 127 6.24 5.60 5.74
C THR A 127 5.92 6.88 6.52
N ASP A 128 6.75 7.89 6.33
CA ASP A 128 6.39 9.28 6.62
C ASP A 128 5.35 9.82 5.61
N PRO A 129 4.77 11.00 5.87
CA PRO A 129 3.72 11.59 5.03
C PRO A 129 4.08 11.61 3.55
N ASN A 130 3.05 11.45 2.72
CA ASN A 130 3.18 11.29 1.28
C ASN A 130 4.15 10.17 0.90
N GLY A 131 4.10 9.01 1.55
CA GLY A 131 4.91 7.84 1.18
C GLY A 131 6.43 8.03 1.28
N MET A 132 6.92 9.04 1.99
CA MET A 132 8.35 9.30 2.06
C MET A 132 9.00 8.43 3.13
N GLY A 133 10.20 7.92 2.88
CA GLY A 133 10.99 7.22 3.91
C GLY A 133 10.30 5.98 4.50
N MET A 134 10.57 4.81 3.92
CA MET A 134 10.12 3.55 4.51
C MET A 134 10.89 3.26 5.81
N ARG A 135 10.18 2.88 6.87
CA ARG A 135 10.74 2.49 8.16
C ARG A 135 10.24 1.12 8.60
N ASP A 136 11.16 0.27 9.02
CA ASP A 136 10.89 -1.05 9.59
C ASP A 136 10.22 -0.92 10.97
N LEU A 137 9.10 -1.61 11.19
CA LEU A 137 8.41 -1.68 12.47
C LEU A 137 8.90 -2.85 13.35
N GLY A 138 9.67 -3.78 12.79
CA GLY A 138 10.16 -4.97 13.47
C GLY A 138 9.09 -6.03 13.71
N THR A 139 9.32 -6.89 14.69
CA THR A 139 8.45 -8.02 15.05
C THR A 139 8.30 -8.11 16.58
N LEU A 140 7.39 -8.97 17.07
CA LEU A 140 7.26 -9.36 18.47
C LEU A 140 8.33 -10.40 18.91
N GLY A 141 9.51 -10.39 18.26
CA GLY A 141 10.62 -11.31 18.52
C GLY A 141 10.67 -12.53 17.59
N GLY A 142 9.65 -12.75 16.77
CA GLY A 142 9.65 -13.76 15.72
C GLY A 142 10.20 -13.26 14.39
N ARG A 143 9.98 -14.04 13.34
CA ARG A 143 10.52 -13.77 12.00
C ARG A 143 9.62 -12.91 11.11
N TRP A 144 8.31 -12.81 11.40
CA TRP A 144 7.33 -12.24 10.46
C TRP A 144 6.50 -11.15 11.14
N SER A 145 6.20 -10.07 10.41
CA SER A 145 5.15 -9.11 10.75
C SER A 145 4.57 -8.47 9.49
N TYR A 146 3.30 -8.10 9.56
CA TYR A 146 2.60 -7.37 8.51
C TYR A 146 1.64 -6.36 9.12
N ALA A 147 1.63 -5.14 8.57
CA ALA A 147 0.68 -4.10 8.91
C ALA A 147 -0.44 -4.03 7.87
N PHE A 148 -1.69 -3.92 8.33
CA PHE A 148 -2.87 -3.88 7.46
C PHE A 148 -3.71 -2.61 7.64
N GLY A 149 -3.51 -1.89 8.75
CA GLY A 149 -4.27 -0.68 9.02
C GLY A 149 -3.39 0.39 9.67
N ILE A 150 -3.70 1.64 9.33
CA ILE A 150 -3.10 2.84 9.92
C ILE A 150 -4.22 3.85 10.16
N ASN A 151 -4.17 4.57 11.28
CA ASN A 151 -5.06 5.71 11.53
C ASN A 151 -4.31 7.05 11.42
N ASP A 152 -5.03 8.17 11.54
CA ASP A 152 -4.44 9.52 11.43
C ASP A 152 -3.54 9.88 12.60
N ALA A 153 -3.61 9.14 13.72
CA ALA A 153 -2.65 9.24 14.82
C ALA A 153 -1.38 8.42 14.58
N ARG A 154 -1.18 7.89 13.37
CA ARG A 154 -0.05 7.04 12.95
C ARG A 154 0.07 5.73 13.74
N GLN A 155 -1.01 5.27 14.35
CA GLN A 155 -1.03 3.96 15.00
C GLN A 155 -1.26 2.90 13.94
N VAL A 156 -0.42 1.86 13.98
CA VAL A 156 -0.42 0.78 13.00
C VAL A 156 -0.95 -0.49 13.64
N ALA A 157 -1.86 -1.17 12.97
CA ALA A 157 -2.41 -2.45 13.39
C ALA A 157 -2.06 -3.56 12.39
N GLY A 158 -1.79 -4.75 12.92
CA GLY A 158 -1.41 -5.90 12.12
C GLY A 158 -1.22 -7.17 12.93
N TYR A 159 -0.43 -8.10 12.40
CA TYR A 159 0.03 -9.26 13.17
C TYR A 159 1.55 -9.39 13.12
N SER A 160 2.10 -10.03 14.15
CA SER A 160 3.50 -10.44 14.19
C SER A 160 3.65 -11.81 14.82
N LEU A 161 4.70 -12.53 14.44
CA LEU A 161 5.12 -13.73 15.13
C LEU A 161 5.91 -13.35 16.38
N THR A 162 5.62 -14.05 17.47
CA THR A 162 6.44 -14.04 18.69
C THR A 162 7.68 -14.91 18.53
N ALA A 163 8.59 -14.88 19.51
CA ALA A 163 9.77 -15.74 19.54
C ALA A 163 9.42 -17.25 19.44
N ASP A 164 8.28 -17.65 19.98
CA ASP A 164 7.77 -19.03 19.93
C ASP A 164 6.99 -19.33 18.65
N SER A 165 7.06 -18.46 17.65
CA SER A 165 6.38 -18.58 16.35
C SER A 165 4.85 -18.53 16.40
N ASN A 166 4.25 -18.08 17.51
CA ASN A 166 2.82 -17.84 17.59
C ASN A 166 2.45 -16.52 16.91
N ARG A 167 1.36 -16.52 16.13
CA ARG A 167 0.83 -15.30 15.49
C ARG A 167 -0.03 -14.51 16.47
N HIS A 168 0.41 -13.31 16.81
CA HIS A 168 -0.31 -12.38 17.68
C HIS A 168 -0.69 -11.11 16.91
N ALA A 169 -1.83 -10.51 17.27
CA ALA A 169 -2.17 -9.18 16.81
C ALA A 169 -1.26 -8.15 17.50
N PHE A 170 -0.93 -7.06 16.81
CA PHE A 170 -0.22 -5.94 17.41
C PHE A 170 -0.91 -4.61 17.10
N ILE A 171 -0.62 -3.62 17.95
CA ILE A 171 -0.80 -2.20 17.65
C ILE A 171 0.46 -1.43 18.03
N THR A 172 0.80 -0.36 17.30
CA THR A 172 1.88 0.55 17.73
C THR A 172 1.37 1.67 18.61
N GLY A 173 2.28 2.31 19.35
CA GLY A 173 2.07 3.66 19.86
C GLY A 173 1.92 4.69 18.73
N PRO A 174 1.65 5.97 19.10
CA PRO A 174 1.68 7.08 18.17
C PRO A 174 2.99 7.11 17.36
N ASP A 175 2.92 7.69 16.17
CA ASP A 175 4.04 7.77 15.23
C ASP A 175 4.60 6.43 14.73
N GLY A 176 3.90 5.32 14.97
CA GLY A 176 4.35 3.99 14.56
C GLY A 176 5.50 3.45 15.42
N VAL A 177 5.64 3.94 16.65
CA VAL A 177 6.70 3.53 17.57
C VAL A 177 6.18 2.44 18.51
N GLU A 178 7.04 1.50 18.88
CA GLU A 178 6.79 0.46 19.90
C GLU A 178 5.64 -0.48 19.55
N MET A 179 5.97 -1.66 19.04
CA MET A 179 5.00 -2.72 18.78
C MET A 179 4.49 -3.30 20.10
N ARG A 180 3.18 -3.14 20.37
CA ARG A 180 2.51 -3.69 21.54
C ARG A 180 1.75 -4.96 21.15
N ASP A 181 2.05 -6.05 21.85
CA ASP A 181 1.36 -7.32 21.72
C ASP A 181 -0.08 -7.21 22.26
N LEU A 182 -1.06 -7.61 21.45
CA LEU A 182 -2.48 -7.71 21.83
C LEU A 182 -2.91 -9.18 22.07
N GLY A 183 -2.01 -10.13 21.89
CA GLY A 183 -2.23 -11.56 22.03
C GLY A 183 -2.86 -12.21 20.80
N SER A 184 -3.24 -13.47 20.95
CA SER A 184 -4.08 -14.19 20.00
C SER A 184 -5.55 -14.09 20.46
N LEU A 185 -6.49 -14.17 19.52
CA LEU A 185 -7.92 -14.25 19.83
C LEU A 185 -8.33 -15.60 20.47
N GLY A 186 -7.38 -16.46 20.85
CA GLY A 186 -7.64 -17.77 21.45
C GLY A 186 -8.42 -18.69 20.51
N GLY A 187 -7.75 -19.22 19.48
CA GLY A 187 -8.22 -20.40 18.74
C GLY A 187 -7.21 -21.52 18.96
N GLY A 188 -7.61 -22.55 19.70
CA GLY A 188 -6.76 -23.68 20.11
C GLY A 188 -6.43 -24.68 19.01
#